data_AF-A0A151SIV0-F1
#
_entry.id   AF-A0A151SIV0-F1
#
_cell.length_a   1.000
_cell.length_b   1.000
_cell.length_c   1.000
_cell.angle_alpha   90.00
_cell.angle_beta   90.00
_cell.angle_gamma   90.00
#
_symmetry.space_group_name_H-M   'P 1'
#
loop_
_entity.id
_entity.type
_entity.pdbx_description
1 polymer ?
#
loop_
_entity_poly.entity_id
_entity_poly.type
_entity_poly.pdbx_seq_one_letter_code
_entity_poly.pdbx_strand_id
1 'polypeptide(L)'
;MLKRFGKSTADLRPHNILILDYAGKSSYPEGMILLDVQIGSVKRTTMFIVTPSKANFNVLLGREWIHGVEAVPSTVHQKIFFWNDDKGLEVLDADQKEYEVGMYFADQQLTAFAKTKPFYAYNAGVMDEEEGVKKIF
;
A
#
# COMPACT_ATOMS: atom_id res chain seq x y z
N MET A 1 -12.74 -7.93 2.55
CA MET A 1 -12.45 -6.77 1.68
C MET A 1 -13.17 -6.81 0.33
N LEU A 2 -13.15 -7.91 -0.43
CA LEU A 2 -13.82 -8.01 -1.76
C LEU A 2 -15.25 -7.46 -1.81
N LYS A 3 -16.07 -7.74 -0.77
CA LYS A 3 -17.45 -7.22 -0.67
C LYS A 3 -17.55 -5.69 -0.73
N ARG A 4 -16.53 -4.96 -0.24
CA ARG A 4 -16.48 -3.48 -0.31
C ARG A 4 -16.31 -2.97 -1.74
N PHE A 5 -15.75 -3.80 -2.62
CA PHE A 5 -15.66 -3.53 -4.06
C PHE A 5 -16.85 -4.10 -4.84
N GLY A 6 -17.89 -4.59 -4.15
CA GLY A 6 -19.03 -5.27 -4.78
C GLY A 6 -18.67 -6.62 -5.39
N LYS A 7 -17.60 -7.27 -4.90
CA LYS A 7 -17.08 -8.54 -5.41
C LYS A 7 -17.11 -9.64 -4.35
N SER A 8 -17.05 -10.87 -4.81
CA SER A 8 -17.03 -12.10 -4.02
C SER A 8 -15.86 -13.00 -4.44
N THR A 9 -15.63 -14.08 -3.70
CA THR A 9 -14.62 -15.09 -4.07
C THR A 9 -14.98 -15.81 -5.38
N ALA A 10 -16.26 -15.83 -5.77
CA ALA A 10 -16.70 -16.41 -7.04
C ALA A 10 -16.30 -15.55 -8.26
N ASP A 11 -15.99 -14.28 -8.06
CA ASP A 11 -15.52 -13.37 -9.12
C ASP A 11 -14.01 -13.52 -9.40
N LEU A 12 -13.30 -14.29 -8.57
CA LEU A 12 -11.87 -14.50 -8.70
C LEU A 12 -11.56 -15.48 -9.83
N ARG A 13 -10.62 -15.11 -10.69
CA ARG A 13 -10.08 -16.01 -11.70
C ARG A 13 -8.88 -16.75 -11.13
N PRO A 14 -8.82 -18.10 -11.23
CA PRO A 14 -7.67 -18.86 -10.77
C PRO A 14 -6.44 -18.46 -11.58
N HIS A 15 -5.29 -18.38 -10.91
CA HIS A 15 -4.03 -18.07 -11.56
C HIS A 15 -2.85 -18.69 -10.81
N ASN A 16 -1.79 -19.04 -11.53
CA ASN A 16 -0.67 -19.85 -11.03
C ASN A 16 0.60 -19.03 -10.76
N ILE A 17 0.46 -17.74 -10.44
CA ILE A 17 1.59 -16.90 -10.03
C ILE A 17 2.02 -17.26 -8.61
N LEU A 18 3.33 -17.27 -8.38
CA LEU A 18 3.92 -17.31 -7.04
C LEU A 18 4.26 -15.89 -6.60
N ILE A 19 3.78 -15.48 -5.44
CA ILE A 19 4.16 -14.20 -4.82
C ILE A 19 5.26 -14.47 -3.81
N LEU A 20 6.31 -13.65 -3.84
CA LEU A 20 7.34 -13.62 -2.81
C LEU A 20 7.16 -12.36 -1.98
N ASP A 21 7.08 -12.50 -0.67
CA ASP A 21 7.10 -11.35 0.23
C ASP A 21 8.54 -10.82 0.44
N TYR A 22 8.65 -9.70 1.17
CA TYR A 22 9.94 -9.08 1.47
C TYR A 22 10.89 -10.01 2.27
N ALA A 23 10.34 -10.91 3.08
CA ALA A 23 11.11 -11.88 3.87
C ALA A 23 11.49 -13.13 3.05
N GLY A 24 11.18 -13.17 1.74
CA GLY A 24 11.47 -14.31 0.88
C GLY A 24 10.50 -15.47 1.05
N LYS A 25 9.40 -15.30 1.77
CA LYS A 25 8.37 -16.33 1.89
C LYS A 25 7.48 -16.32 0.66
N SER A 26 7.28 -17.49 0.07
CA SER A 26 6.43 -17.65 -1.10
C SER A 26 4.99 -18.02 -0.72
N SER A 27 4.01 -17.47 -1.43
CA SER A 27 2.59 -17.83 -1.29
C SER A 27 1.86 -17.80 -2.63
N TYR A 28 0.84 -18.64 -2.77
CA TYR A 28 -0.09 -18.57 -3.89
C TYR A 28 -1.20 -17.53 -3.61
N PRO A 29 -1.62 -16.76 -4.61
CA PRO A 29 -2.76 -15.86 -4.48
C PRO A 29 -4.09 -16.64 -4.39
N GLU A 30 -5.11 -16.00 -3.81
CA GLU A 30 -6.50 -16.48 -3.87
C GLU A 30 -7.06 -16.41 -5.30
N GLY A 31 -6.52 -15.52 -6.12
CA GLY A 31 -6.85 -15.40 -7.54
C GLY A 31 -6.58 -13.99 -8.08
N MET A 32 -7.09 -13.74 -9.27
CA MET A 32 -7.05 -12.44 -9.92
C MET A 32 -8.43 -11.82 -10.06
N ILE A 33 -8.49 -10.50 -10.01
CA ILE A 33 -9.74 -9.75 -10.20
C ILE A 33 -9.51 -8.49 -11.04
N LEU A 34 -10.49 -8.12 -11.85
CA LEU A 34 -10.51 -6.84 -12.56
C LEU A 34 -11.34 -5.84 -11.76
N LEU A 35 -10.76 -4.68 -11.47
CA LEU A 35 -11.41 -3.57 -10.80
C LEU A 35 -11.20 -2.29 -11.60
N ASP A 36 -12.25 -1.46 -11.69
CA ASP A 36 -12.11 -0.10 -12.18
C ASP A 36 -11.51 0.77 -11.07
N VAL A 37 -10.33 1.30 -11.33
CA VAL A 37 -9.63 2.22 -10.43
C VAL A 37 -9.81 3.62 -10.94
N GLN A 38 -10.28 4.52 -10.08
CA GLN A 38 -10.35 5.95 -10.37
C GLN A 38 -9.47 6.70 -9.37
N ILE A 39 -8.52 7.46 -9.90
CA ILE A 39 -7.64 8.36 -9.14
C ILE A 39 -7.66 9.70 -9.84
N GLY A 40 -8.19 10.72 -9.15
CA GLY A 40 -8.44 12.01 -9.78
C GLY A 40 -9.41 11.89 -10.96
N SER A 41 -9.06 12.51 -12.09
CA SER A 41 -9.78 12.34 -13.36
C SER A 41 -9.49 11.02 -14.08
N VAL A 42 -8.41 10.31 -13.75
CA VAL A 42 -7.99 9.09 -14.47
C VAL A 42 -8.79 7.88 -14.01
N LYS A 43 -9.43 7.19 -14.95
CA LYS A 43 -10.16 5.93 -14.72
C LYS A 43 -9.57 4.80 -15.56
N ARG A 44 -9.19 3.69 -14.92
CA ARG A 44 -8.58 2.54 -15.61
C ARG A 44 -9.00 1.20 -15.00
N THR A 45 -9.49 0.29 -15.84
CA THR A 45 -9.69 -1.11 -15.46
C THR A 45 -8.34 -1.77 -15.25
N THR A 46 -8.11 -2.28 -14.05
CA THR A 46 -6.81 -2.80 -13.59
C THR A 46 -6.98 -4.20 -13.03
N MET A 47 -6.04 -5.09 -13.40
CA MET A 47 -5.97 -6.44 -12.85
C MET A 47 -5.22 -6.42 -11.53
N PHE A 48 -5.84 -6.97 -10.49
CA PHE A 48 -5.27 -7.14 -9.17
C PHE A 48 -5.05 -8.62 -8.86
N ILE A 49 -3.96 -8.90 -8.18
CA ILE A 49 -3.71 -10.18 -7.54
C ILE A 49 -4.25 -10.10 -6.11
N VAL A 50 -5.12 -11.02 -5.74
CA VAL A 50 -5.72 -11.08 -4.42
C VAL A 50 -4.93 -12.05 -3.55
N THR A 51 -4.42 -11.56 -2.42
CA THR A 51 -3.66 -12.36 -1.46
C THR A 51 -4.18 -12.10 -0.04
N PRO A 52 -4.29 -13.13 0.80
CA PRO A 52 -4.55 -12.92 2.21
C PRO A 52 -3.35 -12.20 2.83
N SER A 53 -3.59 -11.05 3.44
CA SER A 53 -2.54 -10.26 4.07
C SER A 53 -3.08 -9.58 5.31
N LYS A 54 -2.21 -9.43 6.32
CA LYS A 54 -2.45 -8.58 7.51
C LYS A 54 -1.92 -7.17 7.31
N ALA A 55 -1.63 -6.78 6.07
CA ALA A 55 -1.12 -5.45 5.74
C ALA A 55 -2.10 -4.35 6.16
N ASN A 56 -1.52 -3.19 6.46
CA ASN A 56 -2.19 -1.93 6.77
C ASN A 56 -2.75 -1.20 5.52
N PHE A 57 -2.81 -1.88 4.36
CA PHE A 57 -3.39 -1.36 3.12
C PHE A 57 -4.28 -2.42 2.46
N ASN A 58 -5.22 -1.93 1.63
CA ASN A 58 -6.20 -2.77 0.95
C ASN A 58 -5.84 -3.06 -0.52
N VAL A 59 -5.11 -2.14 -1.15
CA VAL A 59 -4.77 -2.15 -2.57
C VAL A 59 -3.35 -1.60 -2.71
N LEU A 60 -2.54 -2.23 -3.55
CA LEU A 60 -1.21 -1.76 -3.92
C LEU A 60 -1.15 -1.55 -5.43
N LEU A 61 -0.91 -0.31 -5.86
CA LEU A 61 -0.71 0.03 -7.26
C LEU A 61 0.78 -0.03 -7.56
N GLY A 62 1.17 -1.07 -8.30
CA GLY A 62 2.55 -1.27 -8.72
C GLY A 62 2.96 -0.39 -9.89
N ARG A 63 4.19 -0.60 -10.35
CA ARG A 63 4.80 0.12 -11.48
C ARG A 63 3.96 0.06 -12.75
N GLU A 64 3.34 -1.08 -13.06
CA GLU A 64 2.51 -1.24 -14.27
C GLU A 64 1.35 -0.24 -14.32
N TRP A 65 0.70 -0.01 -13.18
CA TRP A 65 -0.38 0.97 -13.12
C TRP A 65 0.19 2.39 -13.20
N ILE A 66 1.20 2.70 -12.37
CA ILE A 66 1.84 4.03 -12.29
C ILE A 66 2.38 4.47 -13.66
N HIS A 67 3.18 3.63 -14.31
CA HIS A 67 3.75 3.94 -15.62
C HIS A 67 2.68 4.04 -16.70
N GLY A 68 1.67 3.15 -16.68
CA GLY A 68 0.63 3.17 -17.69
C GLY A 68 -0.38 4.31 -17.56
N VAL A 69 -0.32 5.11 -16.49
CA VAL A 69 -1.02 6.41 -16.39
C VAL A 69 -0.03 7.59 -16.35
N GLU A 70 1.25 7.33 -16.64
CA GLU A 70 2.32 8.33 -16.63
C GLU A 70 2.43 9.11 -15.29
N ALA A 71 2.05 8.46 -14.18
CA ALA A 71 2.09 9.07 -12.87
C ALA A 71 3.52 9.19 -12.34
N VAL A 72 3.85 10.34 -11.77
CA VAL A 72 5.11 10.62 -11.09
C VAL A 72 4.81 10.84 -9.60
N PRO A 73 5.08 9.83 -8.75
CA PRO A 73 5.00 10.01 -7.31
C PRO A 73 6.23 10.78 -6.80
N SER A 74 6.01 11.85 -6.04
CA SER A 74 7.04 12.63 -5.38
C SER A 74 6.92 12.46 -3.88
N THR A 75 7.92 11.80 -3.29
CA THR A 75 8.03 11.66 -1.84
C THR A 75 8.28 13.03 -1.20
N VAL A 76 9.26 13.80 -1.69
CA VAL A 76 9.63 15.13 -1.16
C VAL A 76 8.43 16.07 -1.07
N HIS A 77 7.61 16.11 -2.11
CA HIS A 77 6.44 17.01 -2.17
C HIS A 77 5.15 16.35 -1.69
N GLN A 78 5.19 15.06 -1.34
CA GLN A 78 4.05 14.26 -0.90
C GLN A 78 2.86 14.36 -1.83
N LYS A 79 3.13 14.27 -3.14
CA LYS A 79 2.16 14.47 -4.21
C LYS A 79 2.35 13.42 -5.28
N ILE A 80 1.28 13.11 -5.99
CA ILE A 80 1.31 12.32 -7.22
C ILE A 80 0.91 13.26 -8.35
N PHE A 81 1.78 13.35 -9.35
CA PHE A 81 1.56 14.14 -10.56
C PHE A 81 1.15 13.20 -11.69
N PHE A 82 0.17 13.57 -12.51
CA PHE A 82 -0.21 12.81 -13.71
C PHE A 82 -0.91 13.72 -14.72
N TRP A 83 -0.94 13.30 -15.98
CA TRP A 83 -1.63 14.02 -17.05
C TRP A 83 -3.07 13.52 -17.18
N ASN A 84 -4.03 14.44 -17.28
CA ASN A 84 -5.41 14.10 -17.62
C ASN A 84 -5.59 13.98 -19.15
N ASP A 85 -6.78 13.55 -19.57
CA ASP A 85 -7.11 13.35 -20.99
C ASP A 85 -7.00 14.64 -21.83
N ASP A 86 -7.17 15.80 -21.21
CA ASP A 86 -7.03 17.13 -21.83
C ASP A 86 -5.57 17.64 -21.83
N LYS A 87 -4.60 16.78 -21.45
CA LYS A 87 -3.17 17.12 -21.27
C LYS A 87 -2.90 18.19 -20.21
N GLY A 88 -3.85 18.40 -19.31
CA GLY A 88 -3.67 19.19 -18.09
C GLY A 88 -2.91 18.40 -17.04
N LEU A 89 -2.02 19.08 -16.31
CA LEU A 89 -1.34 18.49 -15.15
C LEU A 89 -2.33 18.43 -13.98
N GLU A 90 -2.60 17.23 -13.49
CA GLU A 90 -3.33 17.00 -12.26
C GLU A 90 -2.36 16.62 -11.13
N VAL A 91 -2.65 17.14 -9.93
CA VAL A 91 -1.84 16.93 -8.73
C VAL A 91 -2.74 16.41 -7.63
N LEU A 92 -2.41 15.22 -7.11
CA LEU A 92 -3.09 14.63 -5.98
C LEU A 92 -2.19 14.67 -4.75
N ASP A 93 -2.68 15.29 -3.67
CA ASP A 93 -1.98 15.31 -2.38
C ASP A 93 -2.03 13.93 -1.72
N ALA A 94 -0.89 13.47 -1.21
CA ALA A 94 -0.82 12.26 -0.40
C ALA A 94 -1.45 12.50 0.98
N ASP A 95 -2.05 11.46 1.55
CA ASP A 95 -2.59 11.53 2.91
C ASP A 95 -1.48 11.84 3.92
N GLN A 96 -1.70 12.88 4.72
CA GLN A 96 -0.77 13.37 5.74
C GLN A 96 -1.04 12.81 7.13
N LYS A 97 -2.03 11.93 7.27
CA LYS A 97 -2.34 11.30 8.55
C LYS A 97 -1.19 10.44 9.05
N GLU A 98 -1.13 10.34 10.37
CA GLU A 98 -0.21 9.43 11.04
C GLU A 98 -0.50 7.99 10.66
N TYR A 99 0.57 7.22 10.49
CA TYR A 99 0.51 5.79 10.22
C TYR A 99 1.44 5.05 11.17
N GLU A 100 1.10 3.80 11.45
CA GLU A 100 1.96 2.92 12.25
C GLU A 100 3.06 2.35 11.36
N VAL A 101 4.30 2.54 11.78
CA VAL A 101 5.50 1.94 11.19
C VAL A 101 5.95 0.79 12.07
N GLY A 102 6.06 -0.39 11.48
CA GLY A 102 6.75 -1.53 12.09
C GLY A 102 8.24 -1.45 11.80
N MET A 103 9.06 -1.39 12.82
CA MET A 103 10.52 -1.55 12.73
C MET A 103 10.87 -2.99 13.05
N TYR A 104 11.59 -3.65 12.13
CA TYR A 104 12.08 -5.01 12.31
C TYR A 104 13.58 -4.98 12.63
N PHE A 105 13.93 -5.35 13.86
CA PHE A 105 15.31 -5.51 14.30
C PHE A 105 15.74 -6.95 14.03
N ALA A 106 16.41 -7.15 12.89
CA ALA A 106 16.77 -8.48 12.39
C ALA A 106 17.69 -9.27 13.33
N ASP A 107 18.54 -8.57 14.09
CA ASP A 107 19.48 -9.13 15.07
C ASP A 107 18.77 -9.67 16.32
N GLN A 108 17.66 -9.06 16.72
CA GLN A 108 16.94 -9.40 17.96
C GLN A 108 15.63 -10.14 17.72
N GLN A 109 15.22 -10.32 16.46
CA GLN A 109 13.88 -10.81 16.08
C GLN A 109 12.75 -10.06 16.79
N LEU A 110 12.94 -8.76 17.01
CA LEU A 110 11.97 -7.88 17.64
C LEU A 110 11.27 -7.02 16.59
N THR A 111 9.96 -6.87 16.76
CA THR A 111 9.14 -5.94 15.97
C THR A 111 8.58 -4.89 16.91
N ALA A 112 8.96 -3.63 16.70
CA ALA A 112 8.39 -2.48 17.41
C ALA A 112 7.46 -1.72 16.47
N PHE A 113 6.38 -1.16 17.01
CA PHE A 113 5.46 -0.31 16.26
C PHE A 113 5.47 1.09 16.85
N ALA A 114 5.57 2.10 15.99
CA ALA A 114 5.47 3.50 16.38
C ALA A 114 4.52 4.22 15.43
N LYS A 115 3.70 5.13 15.96
CA LYS A 115 2.94 6.07 15.12
C LYS A 115 3.89 7.18 14.68
N THR A 116 3.87 7.47 13.39
CA THR A 116 4.69 8.55 12.84
C THR A 116 3.94 9.29 11.75
N LYS A 117 4.28 10.57 11.59
CA LYS A 117 3.85 11.36 10.46
C LYS A 117 4.72 11.04 9.24
N PRO A 118 4.19 11.16 8.02
CA PRO A 118 5.00 11.11 6.81
C PRO A 118 6.24 12.02 6.94
N PHE A 119 7.43 11.50 6.60
CA PHE A 119 8.71 12.22 6.71
C PHE A 119 9.15 12.64 8.12
N TYR A 120 8.55 12.11 9.19
CA TYR A 120 9.10 12.26 10.55
C TYR A 120 9.77 10.97 11.07
N ALA A 121 9.99 9.98 10.19
CA ALA A 121 10.54 8.67 10.54
C ALA A 121 12.03 8.68 10.99
N TYR A 122 12.66 9.85 11.11
CA TYR A 122 14.11 9.98 11.36
C TYR A 122 14.53 9.89 12.83
N ASN A 123 13.60 9.92 13.79
CA ASN A 123 13.95 9.97 15.21
C ASN A 123 13.36 8.78 16.00
N ALA A 124 13.76 7.57 15.65
CA ALA A 124 13.46 6.37 16.45
C ALA A 124 14.24 6.31 17.78
N GLY A 125 15.09 7.30 18.08
CA GLY A 125 15.87 7.40 19.31
C GLY A 125 15.30 8.34 20.38
N VAL A 126 14.21 9.06 20.08
CA VAL A 126 13.50 9.88 21.07
C VAL A 126 12.12 9.25 21.26
N MET A 127 12.06 8.27 22.15
CA MET A 127 10.81 7.90 22.78
C MET A 127 10.44 9.08 23.69
N ASP A 128 9.58 9.98 23.22
CA ASP A 128 8.82 10.78 24.17
C ASP A 128 7.99 9.79 24.99
N GLU A 129 8.26 9.74 26.29
CA GLU A 129 7.58 8.88 27.26
C GLU A 129 6.12 9.30 27.38
N GLU A 130 5.26 8.94 26.43
CA GLU A 130 3.82 8.97 26.66
C GLU A 130 3.12 7.69 26.19
N GLU A 131 2.62 7.00 27.21
CA GLU A 131 1.55 6.00 27.24
C GLU A 131 1.76 4.64 26.56
N GLY A 132 2.26 3.70 27.38
CA GLY A 132 1.65 2.38 27.47
C GLY A 132 2.26 1.29 26.60
N VAL A 133 3.41 0.77 27.03
CA VAL A 133 3.91 -0.54 26.56
C VAL A 133 2.90 -1.62 26.95
N LYS A 134 2.05 -2.04 26.01
CA LYS A 134 1.29 -3.29 26.15
C LYS A 134 2.17 -4.44 25.67
N LYS A 135 2.83 -5.11 26.60
CA LYS A 135 3.38 -6.46 26.39
C LYS A 135 2.21 -7.40 26.09
N ILE A 136 2.26 -8.08 24.95
CA ILE A 136 1.40 -9.22 24.66
C ILE A 136 2.33 -10.43 24.57
N PHE A 137 2.13 -11.40 25.46
CA PHE A 137 2.76 -12.73 25.40
C PHE A 137 2.15 -13.56 24.28
#